data_AF-A0A493SZ56-F1
#
_entry.id   AF-A0A493SZ56-F1
#
_cell.length_a   1.000
_cell.length_b   1.000
_cell.length_c   1.000
_cell.angle_alpha   90.00
_cell.angle_beta   90.00
_cell.angle_gamma   90.00
#
_symmetry.space_group_name_H-M   'P 1'
#
loop_
_entity.id
_entity.type
_entity.pdbx_description
1 polymer ?
#
loop_
_entity_poly.entity_id
_entity_poly.type
_entity_poly.pdbx_seq_one_letter_code
_entity_poly.pdbx_strand_id
1 'polypeptide(L)'
;MTPVCVHTRAVCVSTWVMCMGTCNHTHTAVRAPLRARTSQVRVGPRAHACLTLRVIKRMPRCVRALTRLCRCEQPCPRPQAIELPDSFSPELRSLLEGLLQRDVNRRLGCMGRGAQEVKEEPFFKGLDWQMVFLQKYPPPLIPPRGEVNAADAFDIGSFDEEDTKGIKLLESDQELYRNFPLTISERWQQEVTETVFDAVNADTDKLEARKKAKNKQLGHEEDYAMGKDCIMHGYMSKLGNPFLTQWQRRYFYLFPNRLEWRGEGESPQSLLTMDEIDSVEETQVKERKCILLRIRGGKQFVLQCDSDPELVQWRKELRDAQRQAQQLLQRVPRMQNKPRSPVVELSKVPFIQRSANGL
;
A
#
# COMPACT_ATOMS: atom_id res chain seq x y z
N MET A 1 30.53 -9.28 -42.58
CA MET A 1 29.77 -9.47 -41.32
C MET A 1 28.30 -9.42 -41.66
N THR A 2 27.57 -10.52 -41.48
CA THR A 2 26.18 -10.68 -41.97
C THR A 2 25.14 -10.05 -41.02
N PRO A 3 24.03 -9.51 -41.55
CA PRO A 3 22.97 -8.83 -40.77
C PRO A 3 22.27 -9.72 -39.73
N VAL A 4 22.38 -11.05 -39.87
CA VAL A 4 21.83 -12.07 -38.95
C VAL A 4 22.46 -11.98 -37.53
N CYS A 5 23.73 -11.58 -37.43
CA CYS A 5 24.46 -11.56 -36.16
C CYS A 5 24.06 -10.38 -35.26
N VAL A 6 23.73 -9.23 -35.86
CA VAL A 6 23.31 -8.01 -35.13
C VAL A 6 21.87 -8.18 -34.60
N HIS A 7 20.97 -8.72 -35.42
CA HIS A 7 19.57 -8.95 -35.05
C HIS A 7 19.45 -9.96 -33.88
N THR A 8 20.25 -11.03 -33.91
CA THR A 8 20.24 -12.05 -32.86
C THR A 8 20.77 -11.52 -31.52
N ARG A 9 21.84 -10.72 -31.53
CA ARG A 9 22.37 -10.07 -30.32
C ARG A 9 21.39 -9.08 -29.73
N ALA A 10 20.71 -8.27 -30.56
CA ALA A 10 19.75 -7.28 -30.12
C ALA A 10 18.49 -7.89 -29.47
N VAL A 11 17.99 -9.03 -29.97
CA VAL A 11 16.84 -9.70 -29.34
C VAL A 11 17.21 -10.41 -28.03
N CYS A 12 18.42 -10.97 -27.93
CA CYS A 12 18.92 -11.53 -26.66
C CYS A 12 19.03 -10.44 -25.58
N VAL A 13 19.49 -9.24 -25.96
CA VAL A 13 19.65 -8.09 -25.06
C VAL A 13 18.30 -7.55 -24.59
N SER A 14 17.30 -7.43 -25.48
CA SER A 14 15.96 -6.96 -25.10
C SER A 14 15.21 -7.96 -24.20
N THR A 15 15.41 -9.26 -24.45
CA THR A 15 14.92 -10.33 -23.56
C THR A 15 15.62 -10.30 -22.18
N TRP A 16 16.91 -9.96 -22.16
CA TRP A 16 17.71 -9.78 -20.94
C TRP A 16 17.25 -8.61 -20.09
N VAL A 17 16.98 -7.45 -20.70
CA VAL A 17 16.54 -6.24 -20.01
C VAL A 17 15.20 -6.48 -19.29
N MET A 18 14.27 -7.22 -19.89
CA MET A 18 13.02 -7.63 -19.24
C MET A 18 13.23 -8.61 -18.07
N CYS A 19 14.12 -9.59 -18.20
CA CYS A 19 14.36 -10.60 -17.15
C CYS A 19 15.24 -10.09 -15.98
N MET A 20 16.07 -9.08 -16.19
CA MET A 20 16.96 -8.53 -15.15
C MET A 20 16.39 -7.30 -14.44
N GLY A 21 15.56 -6.49 -15.13
CA GLY A 21 14.81 -5.41 -14.47
C GLY A 21 13.93 -5.91 -13.33
N THR A 22 13.48 -7.17 -13.42
CA THR A 22 12.72 -7.86 -12.36
C THR A 22 13.60 -8.43 -11.24
N CYS A 23 14.91 -8.66 -11.46
CA CYS A 23 15.82 -9.12 -10.40
C CYS A 23 16.38 -7.96 -9.56
N ASN A 24 16.77 -6.83 -10.19
CA ASN A 24 17.41 -5.71 -9.47
C ASN A 24 16.45 -4.82 -8.66
N HIS A 25 15.14 -4.85 -8.94
CA HIS A 25 14.14 -4.10 -8.15
C HIS A 25 13.57 -4.85 -6.94
N THR A 26 14.13 -6.02 -6.59
CA THR A 26 13.68 -6.79 -5.41
C THR A 26 14.32 -6.34 -4.09
N HIS A 27 15.10 -5.25 -4.07
CA HIS A 27 15.75 -4.76 -2.85
C HIS A 27 14.81 -4.01 -1.88
N THR A 28 13.56 -3.75 -2.25
CA THR A 28 12.51 -3.25 -1.35
C THR A 28 11.32 -4.21 -1.26
N ALA A 29 11.58 -5.53 -1.23
CA ALA A 29 10.54 -6.52 -0.96
C ALA A 29 10.43 -6.81 0.55
N VAL A 30 9.35 -6.28 1.14
CA VAL A 30 8.75 -6.67 2.42
C VAL A 30 9.01 -8.15 2.73
N ARG A 31 9.46 -8.43 3.95
CA ARG A 31 9.75 -9.77 4.48
C ARG A 31 8.51 -10.68 4.34
N ALA A 32 8.41 -11.42 3.24
CA ALA A 32 7.67 -12.67 3.18
C ALA A 32 8.60 -13.81 3.66
N PRO A 33 8.13 -14.74 4.50
CA PRO A 33 8.98 -15.79 5.04
C PRO A 33 9.16 -16.93 4.03
N LEU A 34 10.41 -17.41 3.98
CA LEU A 34 10.85 -18.78 3.65
C LEU A 34 11.03 -19.20 2.17
N ARG A 35 12.31 -19.50 1.86
CA ARG A 35 12.84 -20.45 0.86
C ARG A 35 12.69 -20.22 -0.66
N ALA A 36 11.98 -19.20 -1.15
CA ALA A 36 11.84 -18.98 -2.61
C ALA A 36 12.96 -18.15 -3.29
N ARG A 37 13.74 -17.35 -2.54
CA ARG A 37 14.66 -16.37 -3.15
C ARG A 37 15.87 -17.00 -3.86
N THR A 38 16.41 -18.11 -3.34
CA THR A 38 17.57 -18.80 -3.93
C THR A 38 17.23 -19.72 -5.10
N SER A 39 15.96 -20.12 -5.27
CA SER A 39 15.55 -20.97 -6.40
C SER A 39 15.27 -20.13 -7.65
N GLN A 40 14.65 -18.95 -7.51
CA GLN A 40 14.36 -18.04 -8.65
C GLN A 40 15.62 -17.62 -9.42
N VAL A 41 16.70 -17.26 -8.73
CA VAL A 41 17.97 -16.83 -9.37
C VAL A 41 18.60 -17.94 -10.22
N ARG A 42 18.39 -19.22 -9.86
CA ARG A 42 18.99 -20.39 -10.54
C ARG A 42 18.18 -20.92 -11.72
N VAL A 43 16.88 -20.59 -11.79
CA VAL A 43 15.98 -20.98 -12.89
C VAL A 43 16.05 -19.97 -14.05
N GLY A 44 16.30 -18.69 -13.74
CA GLY A 44 16.38 -17.60 -14.72
C GLY A 44 17.31 -17.84 -15.92
N PRO A 45 18.59 -18.23 -15.72
CA PRO A 45 19.53 -18.43 -16.83
C PRO A 45 19.10 -19.52 -17.82
N ARG A 46 18.51 -20.61 -17.31
CA ARG A 46 18.03 -21.73 -18.15
C ARG A 46 16.76 -21.35 -18.91
N ALA A 47 15.82 -20.68 -18.26
CA ALA A 47 14.62 -20.15 -18.93
C ALA A 47 14.99 -19.13 -20.02
N HIS A 48 15.97 -18.28 -19.73
CA HIS A 48 16.48 -17.29 -20.66
C HIS A 48 17.14 -17.92 -21.90
N ALA A 49 17.93 -18.99 -21.74
CA ALA A 49 18.47 -19.74 -22.88
C ALA A 49 17.38 -20.39 -23.74
N CYS A 50 16.35 -20.97 -23.11
CA CYS A 50 15.22 -21.53 -23.84
C CYS A 50 14.45 -20.46 -24.63
N LEU A 51 14.27 -19.26 -24.06
CA LEU A 51 13.61 -18.13 -24.73
C LEU A 51 14.49 -17.58 -25.87
N THR A 52 15.79 -17.42 -25.63
CA THR A 52 16.78 -17.04 -26.65
C THR A 52 16.76 -18.01 -27.83
N LEU A 53 16.75 -19.33 -27.56
CA LEU A 53 16.61 -20.36 -28.60
C LEU A 53 15.28 -20.28 -29.34
N ARG A 54 14.17 -19.94 -28.67
CA ARG A 54 12.84 -19.82 -29.28
C ARG A 54 12.77 -18.64 -30.25
N VAL A 55 13.41 -17.53 -29.90
CA VAL A 55 13.57 -16.37 -30.78
C VAL A 55 14.45 -16.70 -31.98
N ILE A 56 15.61 -17.33 -31.76
CA ILE A 56 16.57 -17.66 -32.82
C ILE A 56 16.01 -18.71 -33.79
N LYS A 57 15.27 -19.71 -33.28
CA LYS A 57 14.73 -20.81 -34.06
C LYS A 57 13.24 -20.65 -34.36
N ARG A 58 12.82 -19.60 -35.08
CA ARG A 58 11.53 -19.60 -35.82
C ARG A 58 11.52 -20.64 -36.98
N MET A 59 12.11 -21.83 -36.75
CA MET A 59 12.14 -23.03 -37.58
C MET A 59 11.46 -24.20 -36.81
N PRO A 60 10.38 -24.81 -37.32
CA PRO A 60 9.41 -25.62 -36.54
C PRO A 60 9.94 -26.91 -35.87
N ARG A 61 11.09 -27.45 -36.29
CA ARG A 61 11.48 -28.83 -35.94
C ARG A 61 12.21 -28.98 -34.61
N CYS A 62 12.88 -27.95 -34.09
CA CYS A 62 13.66 -28.04 -32.84
C CYS A 62 12.85 -27.68 -31.57
N VAL A 63 11.75 -26.93 -31.70
CA VAL A 63 10.92 -26.47 -30.56
C VAL A 63 10.31 -27.65 -29.80
N ARG A 64 9.99 -28.77 -30.48
CA ARG A 64 9.47 -29.98 -29.83
C ARG A 64 10.50 -30.69 -28.94
N ALA A 65 11.79 -30.62 -29.26
CA ALA A 65 12.85 -31.27 -28.45
C ALA A 65 13.19 -30.47 -27.18
N LEU A 66 13.21 -29.14 -27.27
CA LEU A 66 13.58 -28.25 -26.16
C LEU A 66 12.44 -28.00 -25.17
N THR A 67 11.18 -27.98 -25.64
CA THR A 67 10.01 -27.87 -24.74
C THR A 67 9.85 -29.12 -23.87
N ARG A 68 10.26 -30.31 -24.37
CA ARG A 68 10.30 -31.55 -23.58
C ARG A 68 11.35 -31.54 -22.46
N LEU A 69 12.48 -30.85 -22.65
CA LEU A 69 13.54 -30.72 -21.63
C LEU A 69 13.17 -29.80 -20.45
N CYS A 70 12.17 -28.93 -20.61
CA CYS A 70 11.67 -28.06 -19.54
C CYS A 70 10.39 -28.58 -18.85
N ARG A 71 9.65 -29.52 -19.46
CA ARG A 71 8.45 -30.14 -18.85
C ARG A 71 8.67 -31.52 -18.23
N CYS A 72 9.83 -32.14 -18.41
CA CYS A 72 10.12 -33.41 -17.74
C CYS A 72 10.50 -33.17 -16.27
N GLU A 73 9.52 -33.32 -15.37
CA GLU A 73 9.76 -33.66 -13.95
C GLU A 73 10.27 -35.11 -13.77
N GLN A 74 10.35 -35.89 -14.85
CA GLN A 74 10.90 -37.23 -14.86
C GLN A 74 12.38 -37.21 -15.30
N PRO A 75 13.31 -37.83 -14.55
CA PRO A 75 14.71 -37.88 -14.94
C PRO A 75 14.84 -38.65 -16.25
N CYS A 76 15.25 -37.97 -17.32
CA CYS A 76 15.54 -38.63 -18.59
C CYS A 76 16.76 -39.56 -18.38
N PRO A 77 16.65 -40.88 -18.64
CA PRO A 77 17.64 -41.87 -18.19
C PRO A 77 18.97 -41.85 -18.95
N ARG A 78 19.20 -40.90 -19.88
CA ARG A 78 20.48 -40.74 -20.59
C ARG A 78 20.88 -39.25 -20.71
N PRO A 79 22.16 -38.89 -20.47
CA PRO A 79 22.66 -37.54 -20.68
C PRO A 79 22.87 -37.30 -22.18
N GLN A 80 21.81 -36.97 -22.91
CA GLN A 80 21.98 -36.42 -24.26
C GLN A 80 22.33 -34.93 -24.12
N ALA A 81 23.55 -34.59 -24.54
CA ALA A 81 23.97 -33.22 -24.78
C ALA A 81 23.05 -32.60 -25.85
N ILE A 82 22.79 -31.30 -25.74
CA ILE A 82 21.91 -30.61 -26.69
C ILE A 82 22.68 -30.45 -27.99
N GLU A 83 22.19 -31.04 -29.07
CA GLU A 83 22.74 -30.84 -30.41
C GLU A 83 22.39 -29.43 -30.92
N LEU A 84 23.42 -28.59 -31.08
CA LEU A 84 23.30 -27.25 -31.63
C LEU A 84 23.62 -27.27 -33.14
N PRO A 85 22.85 -26.57 -33.99
CA PRO A 85 23.06 -26.61 -35.44
C PRO A 85 24.42 -26.07 -35.91
N ASP A 86 24.95 -26.67 -36.99
CA ASP A 86 25.86 -26.14 -38.04
C ASP A 86 25.99 -24.60 -38.10
N SER A 87 24.83 -23.97 -38.29
CA SER A 87 24.71 -22.52 -38.53
C SER A 87 24.99 -21.64 -37.30
N PHE A 88 25.13 -22.25 -36.12
CA PHE A 88 25.70 -21.71 -34.89
C PHE A 88 27.02 -20.95 -35.08
N SER A 89 27.10 -19.63 -34.83
CA SER A 89 28.41 -19.03 -34.58
C SER A 89 29.03 -19.65 -33.33
N PRO A 90 30.37 -19.79 -33.26
CA PRO A 90 31.02 -20.42 -32.13
C PRO A 90 30.74 -19.69 -30.81
N GLU A 91 30.61 -18.37 -30.84
CA GLU A 91 30.28 -17.57 -29.65
C GLU A 91 28.84 -17.84 -29.17
N LEU A 92 27.90 -18.00 -30.09
CA LEU A 92 26.51 -18.34 -29.76
C LEU A 92 26.40 -19.76 -29.21
N ARG A 93 27.18 -20.72 -29.75
CA ARG A 93 27.24 -22.08 -29.22
C ARG A 93 27.78 -22.10 -27.79
N SER A 94 28.89 -21.43 -27.53
CA SER A 94 29.47 -21.27 -26.19
C SER A 94 28.43 -20.74 -25.19
N LEU A 95 27.77 -19.63 -25.53
CA LEU A 95 26.74 -19.04 -24.70
C LEU A 95 25.61 -20.04 -24.38
N LEU A 96 25.10 -20.74 -25.40
CA LEU A 96 24.00 -21.68 -25.24
C LEU A 96 24.39 -22.92 -24.44
N GLU A 97 25.57 -23.49 -24.69
CA GLU A 97 26.11 -24.62 -23.92
C GLU A 97 26.29 -24.26 -22.46
N GLY A 98 26.83 -23.07 -22.17
CA GLY A 98 27.01 -22.55 -20.81
C GLY A 98 25.69 -22.35 -20.07
N LEU A 99 24.70 -21.72 -20.70
CA LEU A 99 23.41 -21.45 -20.06
C LEU A 99 22.55 -22.73 -19.90
N LEU A 100 22.70 -23.71 -20.80
CA LEU A 100 21.92 -24.95 -20.81
C LEU A 100 22.58 -26.09 -20.03
N GLN A 101 23.69 -25.83 -19.32
CA GLN A 101 24.30 -26.81 -18.42
C GLN A 101 23.28 -27.35 -17.41
N ARG A 102 23.19 -28.67 -17.32
CA ARG A 102 22.28 -29.35 -16.38
C ARG A 102 22.72 -29.11 -14.94
N ASP A 103 24.01 -29.25 -14.69
CA ASP A 103 24.63 -28.95 -13.40
C ASP A 103 24.65 -27.44 -13.15
N VAL A 104 24.03 -27.02 -12.05
CA VAL A 104 23.96 -25.61 -11.64
C VAL A 104 25.34 -25.06 -11.32
N ASN A 105 26.24 -25.86 -10.77
CA ASN A 105 27.58 -25.40 -10.37
C ASN A 105 28.48 -25.08 -11.58
N ARG A 106 28.08 -25.54 -12.76
CA ARG A 106 28.75 -25.30 -14.04
C ARG A 106 27.94 -24.42 -14.97
N ARG A 107 26.73 -24.01 -14.57
CA ARG A 107 25.82 -23.22 -15.40
C ARG A 107 26.26 -21.76 -15.40
N LEU A 108 26.39 -21.20 -16.59
CA LEU A 108 26.68 -19.79 -16.77
C LEU A 108 25.61 -18.93 -16.09
N GLY A 109 26.05 -17.99 -15.26
CA GLY A 109 25.21 -17.14 -14.42
C GLY A 109 24.87 -17.73 -13.04
N CYS A 110 25.44 -18.89 -12.69
CA CYS A 110 25.21 -19.57 -11.42
C CYS A 110 26.51 -19.86 -10.64
N MET A 111 27.67 -19.39 -11.11
CA MET A 111 28.99 -19.69 -10.53
C MET A 111 29.45 -18.65 -9.49
N GLY A 112 28.54 -17.80 -9.00
CA GLY A 112 28.76 -16.87 -7.89
C GLY A 112 28.78 -15.38 -8.27
N ARG A 113 29.05 -15.02 -9.53
CA ARG A 113 29.00 -13.63 -10.04
C ARG A 113 27.71 -13.31 -10.80
N GLY A 114 26.85 -14.31 -10.98
CA GLY A 114 25.48 -14.13 -11.48
C GLY A 114 25.45 -13.53 -12.88
N ALA A 115 24.68 -12.46 -13.06
CA ALA A 115 24.53 -11.77 -14.34
C ALA A 115 25.85 -11.43 -15.03
N GLN A 116 26.87 -11.07 -14.25
CA GLN A 116 28.15 -10.63 -14.76
C GLN A 116 28.85 -11.73 -15.59
N GLU A 117 28.70 -13.00 -15.22
CA GLU A 117 29.25 -14.15 -15.97
C GLU A 117 28.69 -14.20 -17.39
N VAL A 118 27.39 -13.94 -17.54
CA VAL A 118 26.74 -13.95 -18.85
C VAL A 118 27.12 -12.71 -19.66
N LYS A 119 27.27 -11.56 -19.00
CA LYS A 119 27.70 -10.31 -19.63
C LYS A 119 29.11 -10.38 -20.22
N GLU A 120 29.95 -11.24 -19.66
CA GLU A 120 31.35 -11.47 -20.05
C GLU A 120 31.50 -12.44 -21.23
N GLU A 121 30.43 -13.13 -21.65
CA GLU A 121 30.52 -14.09 -22.76
C GLU A 121 30.95 -13.43 -24.08
N PRO A 122 31.82 -14.09 -24.88
CA PRO A 122 32.27 -13.59 -26.18
C PRO A 122 31.14 -13.21 -27.14
N PHE A 123 29.96 -13.82 -26.99
CA PHE A 123 28.77 -13.49 -27.77
C PHE A 123 28.37 -12.02 -27.64
N PHE A 124 28.57 -11.42 -26.46
CA PHE A 124 28.25 -10.02 -26.17
C PHE A 124 29.46 -9.09 -26.33
N LYS A 125 30.60 -9.58 -26.84
CA LYS A 125 31.78 -8.74 -27.08
C LYS A 125 31.44 -7.57 -28.01
N GLY A 126 31.81 -6.36 -27.59
CA GLY A 126 31.54 -5.11 -28.29
C GLY A 126 30.24 -4.40 -27.89
N LEU A 127 29.46 -4.98 -26.96
CA LEU A 127 28.28 -4.34 -26.40
C LEU A 127 28.63 -3.60 -25.11
N ASP A 128 28.20 -2.34 -25.03
CA ASP A 128 28.29 -1.54 -23.83
C ASP A 128 27.03 -1.72 -22.97
N TRP A 129 27.19 -2.34 -21.81
CA TRP A 129 26.07 -2.62 -20.89
C TRP A 129 25.46 -1.36 -20.28
N GLN A 130 26.21 -0.26 -20.19
CA GLN A 130 25.66 1.03 -19.78
C GLN A 130 24.72 1.59 -20.87
N MET A 131 25.10 1.45 -22.13
CA MET A 131 24.25 1.86 -23.27
C MET A 131 23.01 0.98 -23.41
N VAL A 132 23.09 -0.31 -23.05
CA VAL A 132 21.90 -1.18 -22.93
C VAL A 132 20.98 -0.70 -21.82
N PHE A 133 21.51 -0.41 -20.63
CA PHE A 133 20.71 0.06 -19.50
C PHE A 133 19.97 1.38 -19.81
N LEU A 134 20.66 2.30 -20.49
CA LEU A 134 20.10 3.57 -20.97
C LEU A 134 19.23 3.44 -22.23
N GLN A 135 18.97 2.21 -22.69
CA GLN A 135 18.14 1.89 -23.86
C GLN A 135 18.57 2.63 -25.14
N LYS A 136 19.89 2.77 -25.37
CA LYS A 136 20.45 3.54 -26.51
C LYS A 136 20.67 2.73 -27.79
N TYR A 137 20.69 1.40 -27.70
CA TYR A 137 20.78 0.57 -28.91
C TYR A 137 19.45 0.57 -29.66
N PRO A 138 19.46 0.70 -31.01
CA PRO A 138 18.24 0.64 -31.79
C PRO A 138 17.58 -0.74 -31.63
N PRO A 139 16.27 -0.80 -31.32
CA PRO A 139 15.59 -2.07 -31.23
C PRO A 139 15.56 -2.74 -32.62
N PRO A 140 15.67 -4.09 -32.70
CA PRO A 140 15.71 -4.81 -33.96
C PRO A 140 14.37 -4.79 -34.70
N LEU A 141 13.27 -4.52 -33.99
CA LEU A 141 11.93 -4.36 -34.52
C LEU A 141 11.28 -3.15 -33.83
N ILE A 142 10.82 -2.19 -34.63
CA ILE A 142 9.97 -1.09 -34.16
C ILE A 142 8.55 -1.46 -34.57
N PRO A 143 7.64 -1.74 -33.63
CA PRO A 143 6.25 -2.03 -33.96
C PRO A 143 5.60 -0.88 -34.76
N PRO A 144 4.87 -1.19 -35.84
CA PRO A 144 4.09 -0.18 -36.55
C PRO A 144 3.01 0.39 -35.62
N ARG A 145 2.74 1.69 -35.77
CA ARG A 145 1.73 2.38 -34.96
C ARG A 145 0.35 1.82 -35.28
N GLY A 146 -0.39 1.41 -34.25
CA GLY A 146 -1.76 0.90 -34.38
C GLY A 146 -1.88 -0.63 -34.44
N GLU A 147 -0.78 -1.37 -34.54
CA GLU A 147 -0.80 -2.83 -34.39
C GLU A 147 -0.66 -3.22 -32.92
N VAL A 148 -1.63 -3.98 -32.42
CA VAL A 148 -1.57 -4.60 -31.10
C VAL A 148 -0.69 -5.84 -31.17
N ASN A 149 0.48 -5.80 -30.52
CA ASN A 149 1.34 -6.98 -30.33
C ASN A 149 0.83 -7.89 -29.20
N ALA A 150 -0.48 -8.16 -29.20
CA ALA A 150 -1.11 -9.18 -28.38
C ALA A 150 -1.45 -10.38 -29.27
N ALA A 151 -1.61 -11.57 -28.68
CA ALA A 151 -2.29 -12.64 -29.42
C ALA A 151 -3.68 -12.11 -29.83
N ASP A 152 -4.13 -12.43 -31.04
CA ASP A 152 -5.47 -12.06 -31.49
C ASP A 152 -6.49 -12.62 -30.47
N ALA A 153 -7.54 -11.87 -30.14
CA ALA A 153 -8.59 -12.35 -29.25
C ALA A 153 -9.17 -13.69 -29.77
N PHE A 154 -9.16 -13.90 -31.09
CA PHE A 154 -9.54 -15.17 -31.72
C PHE A 154 -8.56 -16.33 -31.44
N ASP A 155 -7.27 -16.07 -31.21
CA ASP A 155 -6.25 -17.09 -30.93
C ASP A 155 -6.21 -17.49 -29.44
N ILE A 156 -6.73 -16.66 -28.54
CA ILE A 156 -6.77 -16.90 -27.09
C ILE A 156 -7.92 -17.86 -26.71
N GLY A 157 -8.96 -17.94 -27.55
CA GLY A 157 -10.19 -18.66 -27.26
C GLY A 157 -11.14 -17.87 -26.35
N SER A 158 -12.45 -18.16 -26.42
CA SER A 158 -13.42 -17.63 -25.46
C SER A 158 -13.34 -18.42 -24.17
N PHE A 159 -13.30 -17.73 -23.03
CA PHE A 159 -13.55 -18.36 -21.74
C PHE A 159 -15.07 -18.50 -21.58
N ASP A 160 -15.57 -19.71 -21.37
CA ASP A 160 -17.01 -19.92 -21.21
C ASP A 160 -17.48 -19.29 -19.89
N GLU A 161 -18.43 -18.37 -19.98
CA GLU A 161 -19.02 -17.75 -18.79
C GLU A 161 -19.67 -18.80 -17.87
N GLU A 162 -20.12 -19.93 -18.43
CA GLU A 162 -20.65 -21.07 -17.68
C GLU A 162 -19.64 -21.64 -16.66
N ASP A 163 -18.34 -21.60 -16.95
CA ASP A 163 -17.28 -22.10 -16.05
C ASP A 163 -17.17 -21.28 -14.77
N THR A 164 -17.60 -20.03 -14.80
CA THR A 164 -17.58 -19.11 -13.65
C THR A 164 -18.95 -18.89 -13.03
N LYS A 165 -20.01 -19.30 -13.73
CA LYS A 165 -21.39 -19.15 -13.30
C LYS A 165 -21.67 -20.04 -12.10
N GLY A 166 -22.06 -19.43 -10.98
CA GLY A 166 -22.34 -20.13 -9.72
C GLY A 166 -21.19 -20.13 -8.71
N ILE A 167 -20.01 -19.63 -9.09
CA ILE A 167 -18.95 -19.32 -8.13
C ILE A 167 -19.37 -18.08 -7.33
N LYS A 168 -19.46 -18.23 -6.01
CA LYS A 168 -19.74 -17.13 -5.09
C LYS A 168 -18.49 -16.84 -4.28
N LEU A 169 -18.03 -15.60 -4.32
CA LEU A 169 -16.94 -15.15 -3.46
C LEU A 169 -17.45 -15.00 -2.04
N LEU A 170 -16.89 -15.80 -1.14
CA LEU A 170 -17.19 -15.77 0.28
C LEU A 170 -16.33 -14.71 0.98
N GLU A 171 -16.72 -14.32 2.19
CA GLU A 171 -15.93 -13.41 3.02
C GLU A 171 -14.52 -13.97 3.32
N SER A 172 -14.41 -15.29 3.49
CA SER A 172 -13.13 -15.98 3.63
C SER A 172 -12.20 -15.80 2.42
N ASP A 173 -12.77 -15.70 1.21
CA ASP A 173 -12.00 -15.49 -0.01
C ASP A 173 -11.50 -14.05 -0.08
N GLN A 174 -12.33 -13.09 0.34
CA GLN A 174 -11.95 -11.68 0.40
C GLN A 174 -10.87 -11.41 1.45
N GLU A 175 -10.87 -12.15 2.56
CA GLU A 175 -9.84 -12.02 3.60
C GLU A 175 -8.44 -12.37 3.06
N LEU A 176 -8.34 -13.26 2.06
CA LEU A 176 -7.07 -13.55 1.37
C LEU A 176 -6.48 -12.31 0.67
N TYR A 177 -7.35 -11.41 0.20
CA TYR A 177 -6.99 -10.18 -0.51
C TYR A 177 -6.94 -8.95 0.39
N ARG A 178 -7.10 -9.09 1.71
CA ARG A 178 -7.11 -7.98 2.67
C ARG A 178 -5.88 -7.08 2.58
N ASN A 179 -4.72 -7.68 2.31
CA ASN A 179 -3.43 -6.97 2.19
C ASN A 179 -2.96 -6.83 0.74
N PHE A 180 -3.87 -6.97 -0.24
CA PHE A 180 -3.57 -6.82 -1.65
C PHE A 180 -3.36 -5.36 -2.10
N PRO A 181 -4.15 -4.37 -1.63
CA PRO A 181 -3.93 -2.97 -1.99
C PRO A 181 -2.56 -2.47 -1.54
N LEU A 182 -1.80 -1.88 -2.47
CA LEU A 182 -0.46 -1.36 -2.21
C LEU A 182 -0.18 -0.13 -3.07
N THR A 183 0.39 0.90 -2.45
CA THR A 183 0.96 2.06 -3.14
C THR A 183 2.48 2.06 -2.97
N ILE A 184 3.22 2.06 -4.07
CA ILE A 184 4.69 2.15 -4.05
C ILE A 184 5.08 3.62 -4.03
N SER A 185 5.55 4.10 -2.88
CA SER A 185 5.84 5.52 -2.65
C SER A 185 6.73 6.15 -3.72
N GLU A 186 7.82 5.49 -4.11
CA GLU A 186 8.75 5.99 -5.14
C GLU A 186 8.05 6.20 -6.48
N ARG A 187 7.21 5.26 -6.92
CA ARG A 187 6.48 5.33 -8.20
C ARG A 187 5.43 6.43 -8.19
N TRP A 188 4.67 6.54 -7.10
CA TRP A 188 3.67 7.59 -6.96
C TRP A 188 4.31 8.97 -6.92
N GLN A 189 5.39 9.16 -6.15
CA GLN A 189 6.10 10.44 -6.09
C GLN A 189 6.70 10.81 -7.44
N GLN A 190 7.29 9.84 -8.16
CA GLN A 190 7.82 10.07 -9.50
C GLN A 190 6.72 10.51 -10.47
N GLU A 191 5.60 9.79 -10.50
CA GLU A 191 4.45 10.15 -11.34
C GLU A 191 3.94 11.56 -11.03
N VAL A 192 3.76 11.90 -9.75
CA VAL A 192 3.30 13.23 -9.33
C VAL A 192 4.30 14.32 -9.73
N THR A 193 5.60 14.08 -9.52
CA THR A 193 6.66 15.04 -9.84
C THR A 193 6.74 15.30 -11.34
N GLU A 194 6.62 14.26 -12.16
CA GLU A 194 6.72 14.36 -13.62
C GLU A 194 5.46 14.95 -14.28
N THR A 195 4.34 15.04 -13.56
CA THR A 195 3.03 15.43 -14.15
C THR A 195 2.43 16.69 -13.55
N VAL A 196 2.18 16.73 -12.24
CA VAL A 196 1.27 17.72 -11.63
C VAL A 196 1.89 18.54 -10.49
N PHE A 197 3.05 18.13 -9.96
CA PHE A 197 3.63 18.69 -8.74
C PHE A 197 3.76 20.22 -8.78
N ASP A 198 4.41 20.76 -9.82
CA ASP A 198 4.64 22.20 -9.93
C ASP A 198 3.34 23.00 -10.07
N ALA A 199 2.39 22.51 -10.88
CA ALA A 199 1.12 23.17 -11.11
C ALA A 199 0.23 23.18 -9.86
N VAL A 200 0.11 22.03 -9.19
CA VAL A 200 -0.68 21.88 -7.96
C VAL A 200 -0.11 22.73 -6.84
N ASN A 201 1.22 22.76 -6.67
CA ASN A 201 1.87 23.60 -5.66
C ASN A 201 1.65 25.08 -5.94
N ALA A 202 1.87 25.53 -7.19
CA ALA A 202 1.66 26.94 -7.55
C ALA A 202 0.21 27.40 -7.34
N ASP A 203 -0.76 26.55 -7.61
CA ASP A 203 -2.18 26.87 -7.39
C ASP A 203 -2.56 26.82 -5.90
N THR A 204 -1.98 25.89 -5.14
CA THR A 204 -2.14 25.81 -3.69
C THR A 204 -1.54 27.04 -3.00
N ASP A 205 -0.31 27.44 -3.36
CA ASP A 205 0.37 28.62 -2.83
C ASP A 205 -0.46 29.90 -3.05
N LYS A 206 -1.02 30.06 -4.26
CA LYS A 206 -1.92 31.19 -4.58
C LYS A 206 -3.18 31.14 -3.73
N LEU A 207 -3.77 29.97 -3.53
CA LEU A 207 -5.00 29.80 -2.74
C LEU A 207 -4.75 30.12 -1.27
N GLU A 208 -3.66 29.61 -0.69
CA GLU A 208 -3.27 29.88 0.69
C GLU A 208 -2.92 31.34 0.91
N ALA A 209 -2.19 31.98 0.00
CA ALA A 209 -1.88 33.41 0.06
C ALA A 209 -3.15 34.27 0.05
N ARG A 210 -4.14 33.93 -0.81
CA ARG A 210 -5.44 34.60 -0.85
C ARG A 210 -6.21 34.42 0.46
N LYS A 211 -6.23 33.20 1.01
CA LYS A 211 -6.90 32.92 2.29
C LYS A 211 -6.26 33.69 3.44
N LYS A 212 -4.93 33.71 3.52
CA LYS A 212 -4.17 34.46 4.52
C LYS A 212 -4.42 35.97 4.43
N ALA A 213 -4.44 36.52 3.21
CA ALA A 213 -4.77 37.93 3.00
C ALA A 213 -6.19 38.27 3.48
N LYS A 214 -7.18 37.41 3.19
CA LYS A 214 -8.56 37.56 3.66
C LYS A 214 -8.67 37.46 5.19
N ASN A 215 -8.01 36.48 5.81
CA ASN A 215 -8.04 36.28 7.26
C ASN A 215 -7.39 37.44 8.03
N LYS A 216 -6.29 38.00 7.50
CA LYS A 216 -5.66 39.21 8.05
C LYS A 216 -6.60 40.42 8.03
N GLN A 217 -7.39 40.58 6.97
CA GLN A 217 -8.38 41.66 6.87
C GLN A 217 -9.56 41.48 7.84
N LEU A 218 -9.95 40.22 8.11
CA LEU A 218 -11.03 39.89 9.04
C LEU A 218 -10.61 39.88 10.52
N GLY A 219 -9.33 40.14 10.83
CA GLY A 219 -8.81 40.08 12.20
C GLY A 219 -8.88 38.68 12.83
N HIS A 220 -9.04 37.64 12.01
CA HIS A 220 -9.01 36.25 12.48
C HIS A 220 -7.57 35.86 12.78
N GLU A 221 -7.19 35.88 14.05
CA GLU A 221 -5.94 35.26 14.50
C GLU A 221 -6.07 33.73 14.34
N GLU A 222 -5.29 33.18 13.41
CA GLU A 222 -5.13 31.72 13.21
C GLU A 222 -4.37 31.04 14.36
N ASP A 223 -3.96 31.82 15.37
CA ASP A 223 -3.05 31.44 16.45
C ASP A 223 -3.76 30.94 17.72
N TYR A 224 -5.03 30.53 17.67
CA TYR A 224 -5.75 30.06 18.87
C TYR A 224 -5.02 28.93 19.63
N ALA A 225 -4.33 28.07 18.89
CA ALA A 225 -3.52 26.97 19.42
C ALA A 225 -2.14 27.45 19.94
N MET A 226 -1.59 28.51 19.36
CA MET A 226 -0.26 29.02 19.68
C MET A 226 -0.25 29.66 21.08
N GLY A 227 0.84 29.43 21.83
CA GLY A 227 0.98 29.95 23.20
C GLY A 227 0.13 29.22 24.25
N LYS A 228 -0.54 28.12 23.91
CA LYS A 228 -1.25 27.23 24.83
C LYS A 228 -0.64 25.83 24.84
N ASP A 229 -1.16 24.97 25.71
CA ASP A 229 -0.81 23.56 25.82
C ASP A 229 -1.56 22.67 24.80
N CYS A 230 -1.81 23.17 23.59
CA CYS A 230 -2.51 22.42 22.54
C CYS A 230 -1.67 21.22 22.09
N ILE A 231 -2.24 20.01 22.14
CA ILE A 231 -1.61 18.75 21.72
C ILE A 231 -1.74 18.58 20.20
N MET A 232 -2.95 18.78 19.68
CA MET A 232 -3.28 18.54 18.27
C MET A 232 -4.49 19.40 17.86
N HIS A 233 -4.53 19.86 16.62
CA HIS A 233 -5.69 20.56 16.07
C HIS A 233 -5.87 20.28 14.58
N GLY A 234 -7.09 20.42 14.08
CA GLY A 234 -7.42 20.09 12.69
C GLY A 234 -8.92 19.95 12.43
N TYR A 235 -9.28 19.75 11.17
CA TYR A 235 -10.67 19.54 10.80
C TYR A 235 -11.09 18.08 11.09
N MET A 236 -12.29 17.93 11.64
CA MET A 236 -13.02 16.66 11.66
C MET A 236 -14.50 16.94 11.41
N SER A 237 -15.23 15.92 10.97
CA SER A 237 -16.69 15.97 10.85
C SER A 237 -17.32 15.26 12.03
N LYS A 238 -18.18 15.96 12.77
CA LYS A 238 -18.95 15.38 13.88
C LYS A 238 -20.34 15.02 13.40
N LEU A 239 -20.81 13.83 13.76
CA LEU A 239 -22.21 13.44 13.53
C LEU A 239 -23.14 14.25 14.46
N GLY A 240 -24.23 14.75 13.90
CA GLY A 240 -25.29 15.45 14.64
C GLY A 240 -25.95 14.59 15.72
N ASN A 241 -26.97 15.15 16.37
CA ASN A 241 -27.78 14.45 17.39
C ASN A 241 -28.37 13.14 16.79
N PRO A 242 -28.79 12.13 17.58
CA PRO A 242 -29.31 10.85 17.06
C PRO A 242 -30.48 10.97 16.06
N PHE A 243 -31.19 12.10 16.06
CA PHE A 243 -32.28 12.41 15.12
C PHE A 243 -31.80 13.15 13.86
N LEU A 244 -30.59 13.73 13.89
CA LEU A 244 -29.95 14.48 12.82
C LEU A 244 -28.76 13.67 12.31
N THR A 245 -28.97 12.95 11.20
CA THR A 245 -27.92 12.18 10.50
C THR A 245 -26.93 13.07 9.74
N GLN A 246 -26.92 14.38 9.99
CA GLN A 246 -26.10 15.35 9.28
C GLN A 246 -24.70 15.44 9.90
N TRP A 247 -23.69 15.34 9.05
CA TRP A 247 -22.30 15.59 9.42
C TRP A 247 -22.01 17.09 9.43
N GLN A 248 -21.36 17.54 10.50
CA GLN A 248 -20.95 18.93 10.67
C GLN A 248 -19.43 19.00 10.72
N ARG A 249 -18.83 19.58 9.68
CA ARG A 249 -17.39 19.87 9.65
C ARG A 249 -17.08 20.98 10.65
N ARG A 250 -16.13 20.74 11.55
CA ARG A 250 -15.70 21.67 12.59
C ARG A 250 -14.18 21.62 12.72
N TYR A 251 -13.59 22.70 13.22
CA TYR A 251 -12.17 22.74 13.54
C TYR A 251 -11.98 22.42 15.01
N PHE A 252 -11.24 21.35 15.33
CA PHE A 252 -11.03 20.84 16.67
C PHE A 252 -9.67 21.24 17.23
N TYR A 253 -9.62 21.41 18.55
CA TYR A 253 -8.40 21.62 19.33
C TYR A 253 -8.40 20.64 20.50
N LEU A 254 -7.37 19.80 20.58
CA LEU A 254 -7.13 18.86 21.66
C LEU A 254 -6.15 19.46 22.64
N PHE A 255 -6.56 19.57 23.89
CA PHE A 255 -5.73 19.94 25.02
C PHE A 255 -5.66 18.75 26.01
N PRO A 256 -4.71 18.75 26.96
CA PRO A 256 -4.55 17.66 27.93
C PRO A 256 -5.82 17.34 28.73
N ASN A 257 -6.67 18.34 28.97
CA ASN A 257 -7.86 18.22 29.80
C ASN A 257 -9.19 18.35 29.04
N ARG A 258 -9.19 18.69 27.76
CA ARG A 258 -10.43 18.97 27.01
C ARG A 258 -10.24 18.91 25.50
N LEU A 259 -11.35 18.65 24.81
CA LEU A 259 -11.51 18.76 23.37
C LEU A 259 -12.45 19.92 23.08
N GLU A 260 -11.98 20.90 22.33
CA GLU A 260 -12.77 22.06 21.91
C GLU A 260 -13.02 22.00 20.40
N TRP A 261 -14.11 22.60 19.94
CA TRP A 261 -14.33 22.80 18.50
C TRP A 261 -15.09 24.08 18.18
N ARG A 262 -14.88 24.59 16.96
CA ARG A 262 -15.53 25.79 16.43
C ARG A 262 -16.15 25.57 15.04
N GLY A 263 -17.22 26.32 14.77
CA GLY A 263 -17.72 26.58 13.43
C GLY A 263 -16.80 27.55 12.68
N GLU A 264 -17.01 27.68 11.37
CA GLU A 264 -16.28 28.63 10.55
C GLU A 264 -16.73 30.07 10.90
N GLY A 265 -15.80 30.94 11.31
CA GLY A 265 -16.10 32.32 11.72
C GLY A 265 -16.60 32.48 13.17
N GLU A 266 -16.74 31.41 13.94
CA GLU A 266 -17.21 31.45 15.33
C GLU A 266 -16.06 31.30 16.33
N SER A 267 -16.18 31.93 17.50
CA SER A 267 -15.34 31.61 18.66
C SER A 267 -15.57 30.15 19.10
N PRO A 268 -14.58 29.47 19.71
CA PRO A 268 -14.80 28.13 20.28
C PRO A 268 -15.91 28.19 21.32
N GLN A 269 -17.09 27.66 20.97
CA GLN A 269 -18.28 27.70 21.83
C GLN A 269 -18.58 26.33 22.45
N SER A 270 -17.97 25.25 21.94
CA SER A 270 -18.26 23.89 22.38
C SER A 270 -17.01 23.20 22.92
N LEU A 271 -17.17 22.58 24.08
CA LEU A 271 -16.09 21.97 24.85
C LEU A 271 -16.60 20.65 25.43
N LEU A 272 -15.73 19.64 25.39
CA LEU A 272 -15.90 18.35 26.03
C LEU A 272 -14.68 18.10 26.91
N THR A 273 -14.86 17.89 28.20
CA THR A 273 -13.73 17.62 29.10
C THR A 273 -13.27 16.17 28.96
N MET A 274 -11.97 15.92 29.14
CA MET A 274 -11.41 14.57 28.99
C MET A 274 -11.94 13.59 30.04
N ASP A 275 -12.37 14.08 31.21
CA ASP A 275 -12.94 13.24 32.26
C ASP A 275 -14.39 12.84 32.00
N GLU A 276 -15.12 13.58 31.15
CA GLU A 276 -16.44 13.17 30.67
C GLU A 276 -16.37 12.01 29.67
N ILE A 277 -15.20 11.75 29.07
CA ILE A 277 -15.01 10.67 28.09
C ILE A 277 -14.73 9.35 28.81
N ASP A 278 -15.64 8.39 28.69
CA ASP A 278 -15.52 7.05 29.24
C ASP A 278 -14.65 6.13 28.37
N SER A 279 -14.80 6.19 27.04
CA SER A 279 -13.97 5.41 26.11
C SER A 279 -13.81 6.07 24.74
N VAL A 280 -12.71 5.72 24.07
CA VAL A 280 -12.35 6.11 22.71
C VAL A 280 -12.19 4.85 21.84
N GLU A 281 -13.21 4.57 21.03
CA GLU A 281 -13.36 3.36 20.21
C GLU A 281 -13.28 3.69 18.71
N GLU A 282 -12.96 2.69 17.89
CA GLU A 282 -13.17 2.76 16.43
C GLU A 282 -14.53 2.16 16.11
N THR A 283 -15.29 2.82 15.25
CA THR A 283 -16.59 2.34 14.74
C THR A 283 -16.66 2.52 13.23
N GLN A 284 -17.65 1.91 12.60
CA GLN A 284 -17.89 2.03 11.17
C GLN A 284 -19.29 2.59 10.91
N VAL A 285 -19.36 3.69 10.15
CA VAL A 285 -20.62 4.32 9.75
C VAL A 285 -20.64 4.43 8.24
N LYS A 286 -21.60 3.78 7.58
CA LYS A 286 -21.69 3.71 6.10
C LYS A 286 -20.35 3.35 5.46
N GLU A 287 -19.76 2.26 5.95
CA GLU A 287 -18.47 1.71 5.51
C GLU A 287 -17.23 2.58 5.80
N ARG A 288 -17.38 3.80 6.31
CA ARG A 288 -16.26 4.66 6.72
C ARG A 288 -15.88 4.44 8.17
N LYS A 289 -14.58 4.36 8.43
CA LYS A 289 -14.04 4.29 9.79
C LYS A 289 -14.20 5.65 10.48
N CYS A 290 -14.69 5.60 11.71
CA CYS A 290 -14.97 6.76 12.54
C CYS A 290 -14.45 6.51 13.96
N ILE A 291 -14.24 7.59 14.71
CA ILE A 291 -13.93 7.55 16.14
C ILE A 291 -15.24 7.69 16.91
N LEU A 292 -15.53 6.73 17.79
CA LEU A 292 -16.65 6.78 18.72
C LEU A 292 -16.14 7.19 20.11
N LEU A 293 -16.60 8.34 20.59
CA LEU A 293 -16.42 8.77 21.97
C LEU A 293 -17.68 8.42 22.76
N ARG A 294 -17.53 7.57 23.76
CA ARG A 294 -18.60 7.31 24.75
C ARG A 294 -18.43 8.29 25.91
N ILE A 295 -19.49 9.02 26.21
CA ILE A 295 -19.48 10.08 27.22
C ILE A 295 -20.33 9.63 28.42
N ARG A 296 -19.92 10.06 29.61
CA ARG A 296 -20.67 9.86 30.86
C ARG A 296 -22.13 10.29 30.67
N GLY A 297 -23.04 9.47 31.22
CA GLY A 297 -24.48 9.68 31.05
C GLY A 297 -25.03 9.15 29.72
N GLY A 298 -24.29 8.28 29.02
CA GLY A 298 -24.78 7.52 27.87
C GLY A 298 -24.81 8.29 26.55
N LYS A 299 -24.27 9.50 26.50
CA LYS A 299 -24.13 10.27 25.26
C LYS A 299 -23.02 9.70 24.40
N GLN A 300 -23.17 9.79 23.09
CA GLN A 300 -22.18 9.31 22.11
C GLN A 300 -21.84 10.40 21.12
N PHE A 301 -20.56 10.51 20.78
CA PHE A 301 -20.07 11.41 19.74
C PHE A 301 -19.34 10.56 18.70
N VAL A 302 -19.74 10.72 17.43
CA VAL A 302 -19.05 10.07 16.31
C VAL A 302 -18.30 11.14 15.53
N LEU A 303 -17.00 10.93 15.36
CA LEU A 303 -16.09 11.80 14.62
C LEU A 303 -15.56 11.07 13.39
N GLN A 304 -15.54 11.78 12.26
CA GLN A 304 -15.01 11.31 11.00
C GLN A 304 -13.83 12.21 10.60
N CYS A 305 -12.70 11.60 10.25
CA CYS A 305 -11.51 12.29 9.76
C CYS A 305 -11.51 12.33 8.21
N ASP A 306 -10.73 13.25 7.64
CA ASP A 306 -10.63 13.41 6.18
C ASP A 306 -9.67 12.37 5.58
N SER A 307 -8.78 11.77 6.38
CA SER A 307 -7.83 10.73 5.96
C SER A 307 -7.55 9.64 7.02
N ASP A 308 -7.02 8.49 6.59
CA ASP A 308 -6.63 7.38 7.47
C ASP A 308 -5.50 7.74 8.47
N PRO A 309 -4.43 8.47 8.08
CA PRO A 309 -3.41 8.89 9.04
C PRO A 309 -3.98 9.80 10.14
N GLU A 310 -4.87 10.73 9.77
CA GLU A 310 -5.57 11.58 10.75
C GLU A 310 -6.43 10.74 11.70
N LEU A 311 -7.21 9.77 11.19
CA LEU A 311 -8.01 8.87 12.04
C LEU A 311 -7.15 8.15 13.07
N VAL A 312 -6.02 7.58 12.64
CA VAL A 312 -5.09 6.86 13.51
C VAL A 312 -4.51 7.81 14.57
N GLN A 313 -4.06 8.99 14.15
CA GLN A 313 -3.43 9.96 15.03
C GLN A 313 -4.42 10.57 16.03
N TRP A 314 -5.57 11.07 15.58
CA TRP A 314 -6.62 11.61 16.45
C TRP A 314 -7.10 10.59 17.48
N ARG A 315 -7.36 9.34 17.05
CA ARG A 315 -7.79 8.28 17.96
C ARG A 315 -6.74 7.99 19.03
N LYS A 316 -5.45 7.96 18.65
CA LYS A 316 -4.35 7.73 19.57
C LYS A 316 -4.26 8.87 20.59
N GLU A 317 -4.19 10.12 20.13
CA GLU A 317 -4.02 11.28 21.02
C GLU A 317 -5.23 11.50 21.94
N LEU A 318 -6.46 11.30 21.44
CA LEU A 318 -7.68 11.34 22.27
C LEU A 318 -7.64 10.27 23.38
N ARG A 319 -7.22 9.04 23.05
CA ARG A 319 -7.10 7.95 24.01
C ARG A 319 -5.99 8.21 25.03
N ASP A 320 -4.88 8.81 24.61
CA ASP A 320 -3.76 9.14 25.48
C ASP A 320 -4.15 10.28 26.44
N ALA A 321 -4.75 11.36 25.94
CA ALA A 321 -5.25 12.48 26.74
C ALA A 321 -6.33 12.04 27.75
N GLN A 322 -7.30 11.23 27.30
CA GLN A 322 -8.34 10.65 28.17
C GLN A 322 -7.74 9.84 29.33
N ARG A 323 -6.81 8.92 29.02
CA ARG A 323 -6.15 8.08 30.05
C ARG A 323 -5.35 8.91 31.04
N GLN A 324 -4.61 9.92 30.56
CA GLN A 324 -3.84 10.80 31.43
C GLN A 324 -4.74 11.64 32.34
N ALA A 325 -5.82 12.23 31.81
CA ALA A 325 -6.77 13.00 32.60
C ALA A 325 -7.43 12.16 33.70
N GLN A 326 -7.85 10.93 33.40
CA GLN A 326 -8.42 10.02 34.39
C GLN A 326 -7.42 9.63 35.49
N GLN A 327 -6.15 9.39 35.15
CA GLN A 327 -5.10 9.10 36.13
C GLN A 327 -4.81 10.30 37.05
N LEU A 328 -4.81 11.52 36.50
CA LEU A 328 -4.59 12.73 37.29
C LEU A 328 -5.73 12.98 38.29
N LEU A 329 -6.98 12.74 37.90
CA LEU A 329 -8.14 12.85 38.81
C LEU A 329 -8.12 11.83 39.96
N GLN A 330 -7.53 10.66 39.76
CA GLN A 330 -7.31 9.70 40.84
C GLN A 330 -6.27 10.18 41.86
N ARG A 331 -5.28 10.95 41.43
CA ARG A 331 -4.16 11.43 42.27
C ARG A 331 -4.41 12.77 42.94
N VAL A 332 -5.39 13.55 42.49
CA VAL A 332 -5.70 14.89 43.03
C VAL A 332 -7.10 14.90 43.66
N PRO A 333 -7.22 14.73 44.99
CA PRO A 333 -8.52 14.60 45.68
C PRO A 333 -9.43 15.83 45.56
N ARG A 334 -8.89 17.00 45.19
CA ARG A 334 -9.67 18.24 45.06
C ARG A 334 -10.56 18.29 43.81
N MET A 335 -10.33 17.44 42.81
CA MET A 335 -11.13 17.40 41.57
C MET A 335 -12.06 16.18 41.48
N GLN A 336 -12.13 15.35 42.54
CA GLN A 336 -13.09 14.26 42.60
C GLN A 336 -14.47 14.79 42.99
N ASN A 337 -15.48 14.47 42.19
CA ASN A 337 -16.87 14.58 42.63
C ASN A 337 -17.04 13.67 43.86
N LYS A 338 -17.15 14.26 45.05
CA LYS A 338 -17.48 13.51 46.28
C LYS A 338 -18.78 12.74 46.03
N PRO A 339 -18.88 11.46 46.41
CA PRO A 339 -20.14 10.75 46.35
C PRO A 339 -21.16 11.51 47.23
N ARG A 340 -22.27 11.94 46.64
CA ARG A 340 -23.43 12.40 47.41
C ARG A 340 -23.94 11.18 48.19
N SER A 341 -23.79 11.22 49.51
CA SER A 341 -24.39 10.27 50.43
C SER A 341 -25.90 10.18 50.17
N PRO A 342 -26.50 8.98 50.14
CA PRO A 342 -27.94 8.86 50.04
C PRO A 342 -28.57 9.46 51.31
N VAL A 343 -29.46 10.43 51.12
CA VAL A 343 -30.35 10.91 52.17
C VAL A 343 -31.20 9.73 52.58
N VAL A 344 -30.99 9.22 53.79
CA VAL A 344 -31.86 8.23 54.42
C VAL A 344 -33.18 8.96 54.71
N GLU A 345 -34.19 8.68 53.90
CA GLU A 345 -35.56 9.12 54.12
C GLU A 345 -36.09 8.39 55.36
N LEU A 346 -36.11 9.08 56.51
CA LEU A 346 -36.77 8.59 57.71
C LEU A 346 -38.27 8.45 57.41
N SER A 347 -38.72 7.20 57.40
CA SER A 347 -40.11 6.81 57.30
C SER A 347 -40.96 7.51 58.38
N LYS A 348 -41.93 8.31 57.93
CA LYS A 348 -43.01 8.84 58.76
C LYS A 348 -43.82 7.68 59.34
N VAL A 349 -43.79 7.54 60.66
CA VAL A 349 -44.73 6.69 61.42
C VAL A 349 -46.11 7.37 61.39
N PRO A 350 -47.22 6.67 61.09
CA PRO A 350 -48.55 7.29 61.12
C PRO A 350 -48.97 7.58 62.56
N PHE A 351 -49.31 8.83 62.84
CA PHE A 351 -49.88 9.25 64.12
C PHE A 351 -51.32 8.75 64.22
N ILE A 352 -51.57 7.80 65.11
CA ILE A 352 -52.91 7.38 65.51
C ILE A 352 -53.47 8.44 66.46
N GLN A 353 -54.60 9.01 66.07
CA GLN A 353 -55.37 9.97 66.83
C GLN A 353 -56.10 9.23 67.97
N ARG A 354 -55.75 9.52 69.23
CA ARG A 354 -56.61 9.22 70.39
C ARG A 354 -56.73 10.44 71.28
N SER A 355 -57.95 10.98 71.31
CA SER A 355 -58.43 11.96 72.27
C SER A 355 -58.64 11.30 73.63
N ALA A 356 -58.31 12.01 74.72
CA ALA A 356 -59.18 12.22 75.88
C ALA A 356 -58.45 13.04 76.96
N ASN A 357 -59.02 14.21 77.25
CA ASN A 357 -59.18 14.87 78.55
C ASN A 357 -58.28 14.46 79.73
N GLY A 358 -57.75 15.48 80.41
CA GLY A 358 -57.97 15.59 81.86
C GLY A 358 -56.75 15.86 82.71
N LEU A 359 -56.66 17.13 83.14
CA LEU A 359 -56.03 17.70 84.34
C LEU A 359 -54.50 17.71 84.44
#